data_AF-A0AAV5T003-F1
#
_entry.id   AF-A0AAV5T003-F1
#
_cell.length_a   1.000
_cell.length_b   1.000
_cell.length_c   1.000
_cell.angle_alpha   90.00
_cell.angle_beta   90.00
_cell.angle_gamma   90.00
#
_symmetry.space_group_name_H-M   'P 1'
#
loop_
_entity.id
_entity.type
_entity.pdbx_description
1 polymer ?
#
loop_
_entity_poly.entity_id
_entity_poly.type
_entity_poly.pdbx_seq_one_letter_code
_entity_poly.pdbx_strand_id
1 'polypeptide(L)'
;ILTMHRIPRGCKGRTGGRPVLLQHGLVSSSFDFLSPPTNLALSYALADAGYDVWLGNFRGNIYSTEHVGYDSTDRRFWNFS
;
A
#
# COMPACT_ATOMS: atom_id res chain seq x y z
N ILE A 1 -10.95 3.08 -8.41
CA ILE A 1 -9.52 3.26 -8.72
C ILE A 1 -8.77 2.93 -7.44
N LEU A 2 -7.72 2.11 -7.52
CA LEU A 2 -6.97 1.66 -6.35
C LEU A 2 -5.59 2.33 -6.35
N THR A 3 -5.24 2.96 -5.22
CA THR A 3 -3.95 3.63 -5.04
C THR A 3 -2.94 2.65 -4.49
N MET A 4 -1.77 2.58 -5.13
CA MET A 4 -0.65 1.76 -4.67
C MET A 4 0.53 2.66 -4.35
N HIS A 5 1.12 2.47 -3.18
CA HIS A 5 2.36 3.16 -2.80
C HIS A 5 3.56 2.26 -3.10
N ARG A 6 4.72 2.85 -3.35
CA ARG A 6 5.93 2.11 -3.72
C ARG A 6 7.15 2.67 -3.01
N ILE A 7 7.99 1.76 -2.49
CA ILE A 7 9.35 2.03 -2.03
C ILE A 7 10.32 1.32 -2.98
N PRO A 8 10.85 2.03 -4.00
CA PRO A 8 11.66 1.42 -5.05
C PRO A 8 13.09 1.07 -4.61
N ARG A 9 13.55 1.65 -3.50
CA ARG A 9 14.89 1.44 -2.93
C ARG A 9 14.95 1.82 -1.46
N GLY A 10 15.76 1.10 -0.70
CA GLY A 10 16.15 1.50 0.66
C GLY A 10 17.29 2.52 0.69
N CYS A 11 17.76 2.85 1.90
CA CYS A 11 18.84 3.82 2.14
C CYS A 11 20.17 3.39 1.51
N LYS A 12 20.37 2.09 1.29
CA LYS A 12 21.58 1.51 0.66
C LYS A 12 21.61 1.65 -0.88
N GLY A 13 20.58 2.26 -1.48
CA GLY A 13 20.62 2.68 -2.88
C GLY A 13 20.55 1.56 -3.94
N ARG A 14 20.23 0.31 -3.57
CA ARG A 14 20.02 -0.79 -4.54
C ARG A 14 18.67 -0.63 -5.24
N THR A 15 18.67 -0.77 -6.56
CA THR A 15 17.47 -0.75 -7.41
C THR A 15 17.35 -2.06 -8.21
N GLY A 16 16.19 -2.32 -8.82
CA GLY A 16 15.97 -3.55 -9.60
C GLY A 16 15.76 -4.80 -8.75
N GLY A 17 15.35 -4.61 -7.50
CA GLY A 17 14.98 -5.69 -6.57
C GLY A 17 13.81 -6.53 -7.05
N ARG A 18 13.69 -7.76 -6.53
CA ARG A 18 12.48 -8.58 -6.76
C ARG A 18 11.27 -7.86 -6.15
N PRO A 19 10.13 -7.78 -6.84
CA PRO A 19 8.95 -7.10 -6.31
C PRO A 19 8.34 -7.89 -5.15
N VAL A 20 7.93 -7.18 -4.12
CA VAL A 20 7.15 -7.72 -2.99
C VAL A 20 5.92 -6.84 -2.77
N LEU A 21 4.74 -7.46 -2.71
CA LEU A 21 3.50 -6.78 -2.40
C LEU A 21 3.13 -7.00 -0.92
N LEU A 22 3.01 -5.92 -0.17
CA LEU A 22 2.45 -5.91 1.18
C LEU A 22 1.00 -5.45 1.11
N GLN A 23 0.09 -6.28 1.62
CA GLN A 23 -1.35 -6.01 1.64
C GLN A 23 -1.84 -5.94 3.08
N HIS A 24 -2.53 -4.85 3.42
CA HIS A 24 -3.04 -4.62 4.77
C HIS A 24 -4.22 -5.55 5.11
N GLY A 25 -4.52 -5.67 6.41
CA GLY A 25 -5.65 -6.45 6.93
C GLY A 25 -6.99 -5.71 6.90
N LEU A 26 -7.97 -6.25 7.63
CA LEU A 26 -9.31 -5.67 7.75
C LEU A 26 -9.26 -4.28 8.42
N VAL A 27 -10.07 -3.35 7.91
CA VAL A 27 -10.24 -1.99 8.47
C VAL A 27 -8.91 -1.24 8.63
N SER A 28 -8.04 -1.34 7.61
CA SER A 28 -6.73 -0.69 7.64
C SER A 28 -6.29 -0.15 6.26
N SER A 29 -5.02 0.24 6.14
CA SER A 29 -4.40 0.78 4.95
C SER A 29 -2.92 0.38 4.83
N SER A 30 -2.30 0.69 3.69
CA SER A 30 -0.86 0.51 3.50
C SER A 30 0.02 1.21 4.54
N PHE A 31 -0.53 2.19 5.26
CA PHE A 31 0.19 2.94 6.29
C PHE A 31 0.70 2.06 7.43
N ASP A 32 0.07 0.92 7.71
CA ASP A 32 0.53 0.00 8.77
C ASP A 32 1.97 -0.48 8.57
N PHE A 33 2.40 -0.61 7.31
CA PHE A 33 3.75 -1.03 6.98
C PHE A 33 4.77 0.11 7.06
N LEU A 34 4.32 1.36 7.23
CA LEU A 34 5.13 2.57 7.30
C LEU A 34 5.10 3.24 8.68
N SER A 35 4.03 3.01 9.44
CA SER A 35 3.78 3.66 10.73
C SER A 35 4.79 3.33 11.83
N PRO A 36 5.34 2.10 11.94
CA PRO A 36 6.36 1.83 12.93
C PRO A 36 7.63 2.67 12.67
N PRO A 37 8.48 2.88 13.70
CA PRO A 37 9.79 3.48 13.50
C PRO A 37 10.56 2.79 12.36
N THR A 38 11.38 3.56 11.63
CA THR A 38 12.00 3.09 10.38
C THR A 38 12.77 1.77 10.54
N ASN A 39 13.40 1.56 11.70
CA ASN A 39 14.16 0.35 12.04
C ASN A 39 13.29 -0.87 12.38
N LEU A 40 11.97 -0.72 12.51
CA LEU A 40 11.02 -1.78 12.85
C LEU A 40 9.96 -2.01 11.77
N ALA A 41 9.77 -1.05 10.86
CA ALA A 41 8.79 -1.16 9.79
C ALA A 41 9.25 -2.15 8.70
N LEU A 42 8.40 -3.13 8.43
CA LEU A 42 8.66 -4.22 7.48
C LEU A 42 8.98 -3.69 6.07
N SER A 43 8.28 -2.63 5.63
CA SER A 43 8.48 -2.06 4.30
C SER A 43 9.90 -1.53 4.11
N TYR A 44 10.46 -0.84 5.11
CA TYR A 44 11.82 -0.33 5.06
C TYR A 44 12.85 -1.45 5.20
N ALA A 45 12.61 -2.43 6.07
CA ALA A 45 13.51 -3.59 6.20
C ALA A 45 13.64 -4.36 4.87
N LEU A 46 12.54 -4.56 4.14
CA LEU A 46 12.55 -5.17 2.81
C LEU A 46 13.25 -4.28 1.77
N ALA A 47 12.98 -2.98 1.76
CA ALA A 47 13.63 -2.06 0.84
C ALA A 47 15.16 -1.99 1.06
N ASP A 48 15.62 -2.00 2.32
CA ASP A 48 17.05 -2.05 2.68
C ASP A 48 17.70 -3.40 2.37
N ALA A 49 16.92 -4.49 2.38
CA ALA A 49 17.34 -5.79 1.87
C ALA A 49 17.39 -5.86 0.33
N GLY A 50 16.95 -4.81 -0.37
CA GLY A 50 17.04 -4.67 -1.82
C GLY A 50 15.84 -5.22 -2.58
N TYR A 51 14.67 -5.32 -1.95
CA TYR A 51 13.40 -5.61 -2.64
C TYR A 51 12.76 -4.33 -3.20
N ASP A 52 11.96 -4.46 -4.26
CA ASP A 52 11.08 -3.40 -4.75
C ASP A 52 9.72 -3.55 -4.06
N VAL A 53 9.44 -2.70 -3.08
CA VAL A 53 8.30 -2.90 -2.17
C VAL A 53 7.09 -2.11 -2.67
N TRP A 54 5.99 -2.82 -2.88
CA TRP A 54 4.70 -2.28 -3.27
C TRP A 54 3.72 -2.44 -2.12
N LEU A 55 2.94 -1.41 -1.84
CA LEU A 55 1.99 -1.38 -0.73
C LEU A 55 0.58 -1.17 -1.29
N GLY A 56 -0.23 -2.24 -1.22
CA GLY A 56 -1.58 -2.25 -1.75
C GLY A 56 -2.59 -1.62 -0.80
N ASN A 57 -3.67 -1.09 -1.38
CA ASN A 57 -4.83 -0.58 -0.66
C ASN A 57 -6.11 -1.19 -1.22
N PHE A 58 -6.94 -1.74 -0.34
CA PHE A 58 -8.26 -2.22 -0.72
C PHE A 58 -9.23 -1.05 -0.93
N ARG A 59 -10.22 -1.26 -1.80
CA ARG A 59 -11.30 -0.29 -2.06
C ARG A 59 -11.97 0.12 -0.75
N GLY A 60 -12.19 1.41 -0.58
CA GLY A 60 -12.93 1.98 0.54
C GLY A 60 -12.07 2.39 1.74
N ASN A 61 -10.75 2.13 1.72
CA ASN A 61 -9.85 2.74 2.69
C ASN A 61 -9.51 4.18 2.30
N ILE A 62 -8.86 4.92 3.21
CA ILE A 62 -8.54 6.35 3.06
C ILE A 62 -7.77 6.73 1.80
N TYR A 63 -7.04 5.78 1.18
CA TYR A 63 -6.26 6.02 -0.03
C TYR A 63 -6.96 5.54 -1.30
N SER A 64 -8.04 4.77 -1.21
CA SER A 64 -8.68 4.08 -2.36
C SER A 64 -10.20 4.23 -2.34
N THR A 65 -10.66 5.48 -2.29
CA THR A 65 -12.09 5.87 -2.24
C THR A 65 -12.65 6.33 -3.59
N GLU A 66 -11.92 6.14 -4.68
CA GLU A 66 -12.29 6.60 -6.02
C GLU A 66 -12.96 5.49 -6.85
N HIS A 67 -13.87 5.82 -7.76
CA HIS A 67 -14.51 4.87 -8.68
C HIS A 67 -14.90 5.53 -10.01
N VAL A 68 -14.89 4.77 -11.11
CA VAL A 68 -15.06 5.33 -12.47
C VAL A 68 -16.47 5.81 -12.78
N GLY A 69 -17.47 5.32 -12.05
CA GLY A 69 -18.88 5.64 -12.33
C GLY A 69 -19.74 5.98 -11.11
N TYR A 70 -19.19 5.92 -9.90
CA TYR A 70 -19.94 6.15 -8.66
C TYR A 70 -19.10 6.99 -7.71
N ASP A 71 -19.72 7.92 -7.01
CA ASP A 71 -19.09 8.67 -5.93
C ASP A 71 -19.12 7.86 -4.62
N SER A 72 -18.19 8.13 -3.70
CA SER A 72 -18.15 7.47 -2.38
C SER A 72 -19.41 7.71 -1.52
N THR A 73 -20.23 8.70 -1.84
CA THR A 73 -21.54 8.94 -1.20
C THR A 73 -22.65 8.05 -1.76
N ASP A 74 -22.44 7.41 -2.91
CA ASP A 74 -23.40 6.50 -3.52
C ASP A 74 -23.34 5.11 -2.87
N ARG A 75 -24.49 4.55 -2.48
CA ARG A 75 -24.56 3.20 -1.91
C ARG A 75 -23.98 2.12 -2.83
N ARG A 76 -24.06 2.30 -4.15
CA ARG A 76 -23.50 1.38 -5.16
C ARG A 76 -21.98 1.31 -5.09
N PHE A 77 -21.30 2.38 -4.67
CA PHE A 77 -19.87 2.37 -4.43
C PHE A 77 -19.47 1.31 -3.39
N TRP A 78 -20.29 1.19 -2.34
CA TRP A 78 -20.08 0.28 -1.21
C TRP A 78 -20.66 -1.11 -1.42
N ASN A 79 -21.19 -1.42 -2.60
CA ASN A 79 -21.62 -2.77 -2.89
C ASN A 79 -20.41 -3.63 -3.30
N PHE A 80 -19.98 -4.53 -2.42
CA PHE A 80 -18.84 -5.44 -2.64
C PHE A 80 -19.23 -6.80 -3.21
N SER A 81 -20.52 -7.03 -3.48
CA SER A 81 -21.08 -8.31 -3.97
C SER A 81 -22.10 -8.14 -5.09
#